data_AF-A0A415BQV2-F1
#
_entry.id   AF-A0A415BQV2-F1
#
_cell.length_a   1.000
_cell.length_b   1.000
_cell.length_c   1.000
_cell.angle_alpha   90.00
_cell.angle_beta   90.00
_cell.angle_gamma   90.00
#
_symmetry.space_group_name_H-M   'P 1'
#
loop_
_entity.id
_entity.type
_entity.pdbx_description
1 polymer ?
#
loop_
_entity_poly.entity_id
_entity_poly.type
_entity_poly.pdbx_seq_one_letter_code
_entity_poly.pdbx_strand_id
1 'polypeptide(L)'
;MDVYNTAAFKLKIEYAAIFKTSEDINMDFLTSHFTKINAPAIAYPYLRSYVSFICLNSGLEPAILPTINFIEFSKENFSEENN
;
A
#
# COMPACT_ATOMS: atom_id res chain seq x y z
N MET A 1 1.98 6.99 40.04
CA MET A 1 3.13 6.46 39.29
C MET A 1 2.60 6.13 37.93
N ASP A 2 2.79 7.05 36.98
CA ASP A 2 2.29 6.86 35.62
C ASP A 2 3.20 5.86 34.92
N VAL A 3 2.66 4.67 34.67
CA VAL A 3 3.34 3.64 33.89
C VAL A 3 3.13 4.00 32.43
N TYR A 4 4.11 4.68 31.83
CA TYR A 4 4.13 4.91 30.39
C TYR A 4 4.48 3.59 29.70
N ASN A 5 3.48 2.90 29.16
CA ASN A 5 3.71 1.77 28.29
C ASN A 5 4.09 2.28 26.89
N THR A 6 5.38 2.34 26.62
CA THR A 6 5.98 2.62 25.30
C THR A 6 6.22 1.32 24.51
N ALA A 7 5.31 0.34 24.59
CA ALA A 7 5.47 -0.88 23.81
C ALA A 7 5.47 -0.56 22.30
N ALA A 8 6.64 -0.63 21.69
CA ALA A 8 6.77 -0.70 20.25
C ALA A 8 5.94 -1.89 19.75
N PHE A 9 4.90 -1.62 18.96
CA PHE A 9 4.06 -2.68 18.41
C PHE A 9 4.58 -3.09 17.02
N LYS A 10 4.42 -4.38 16.70
CA LYS A 10 4.74 -4.92 15.37
C LYS A 10 3.45 -5.27 14.66
N LEU A 11 3.23 -4.65 13.51
CA LEU A 11 2.07 -4.88 12.66
C LEU A 11 2.50 -5.57 11.37
N LYS A 12 1.90 -6.73 11.08
CA LYS A 12 2.02 -7.42 9.79
C LYS A 12 0.62 -7.48 9.17
N ILE A 13 0.47 -7.00 7.94
CA ILE A 13 -0.80 -6.98 7.20
C ILE A 13 -0.57 -7.59 5.82
N GLU A 14 -1.52 -8.41 5.39
CA GLU A 14 -1.70 -8.80 3.99
C GLU A 14 -2.93 -8.10 3.45
N TYR A 15 -2.78 -7.37 2.35
CA TYR A 15 -3.83 -6.54 1.77
C TYR A 15 -3.95 -6.82 0.28
N ALA A 16 -5.17 -7.06 -0.17
CA ALA A 16 -5.49 -7.28 -1.58
C ALA A 16 -6.61 -6.33 -2.00
N ALA A 17 -6.44 -5.71 -3.17
CA ALA A 17 -7.47 -4.93 -3.84
C ALA A 17 -7.83 -5.62 -5.16
N ILE A 18 -9.13 -5.86 -5.36
CA ILE A 18 -9.64 -6.58 -6.53
C ILE A 18 -10.17 -5.56 -7.53
N PHE A 19 -9.65 -5.61 -8.75
CA PHE A 19 -10.07 -4.75 -9.86
C PHE A 19 -10.75 -5.59 -10.94
N LYS A 20 -11.67 -4.97 -11.68
CA LYS A 20 -12.31 -5.55 -12.86
C LYS A 20 -12.11 -4.60 -14.02
N THR A 21 -11.80 -5.15 -15.19
CA THR A 21 -11.72 -4.43 -16.46
C THR A 21 -12.56 -5.15 -17.52
N SER A 22 -12.96 -4.41 -18.56
CA SER A 22 -13.54 -4.96 -19.79
C SER A 22 -12.46 -5.35 -20.82
N GLU A 23 -11.22 -4.94 -20.60
CA GLU A 23 -10.07 -5.30 -21.43
C GLU A 23 -9.57 -6.73 -21.13
N ASP A 24 -8.96 -7.37 -22.11
CA ASP A 24 -8.34 -8.67 -21.92
C ASP A 24 -7.10 -8.57 -21.02
N ILE A 25 -7.02 -9.46 -20.02
CA ILE A 25 -5.88 -9.52 -19.11
C ILE A 25 -4.76 -10.33 -19.77
N ASN A 26 -3.90 -9.65 -20.52
CA ASN A 26 -2.72 -10.22 -21.18
C ASN A 26 -1.41 -9.68 -20.55
N MET A 27 -0.26 -10.11 -21.08
CA MET A 27 1.05 -9.67 -20.55
C MET A 27 1.29 -8.17 -20.67
N ASP A 28 0.78 -7.53 -21.71
CA ASP A 28 0.88 -6.07 -21.89
C ASP A 28 0.08 -5.34 -20.81
N PHE A 29 -1.12 -5.84 -20.48
CA PHE A 29 -1.92 -5.30 -19.38
C PHE A 29 -1.21 -5.49 -18.03
N LEU A 30 -0.65 -6.68 -17.78
CA LEU A 30 0.05 -6.99 -16.53
C LEU A 30 1.31 -6.14 -16.33
N THR A 31 1.93 -5.67 -17.41
CA THR A 31 3.12 -4.81 -17.37
C THR A 31 2.81 -3.32 -17.53
N SER A 32 1.53 -2.95 -17.65
CA SER A 32 1.07 -1.59 -17.91
C SER A 32 1.24 -0.63 -16.72
N HIS A 33 1.09 0.66 -16.99
CA HIS A 33 0.98 1.68 -15.94
C HIS A 33 -0.21 1.46 -15.01
N PHE A 34 -1.28 0.80 -15.48
CA PHE A 34 -2.42 0.53 -14.62
C PHE A 34 -2.02 -0.39 -13.46
N THR A 35 -1.43 -1.54 -13.75
CA THR A 35 -1.04 -2.51 -12.71
C THR A 35 0.11 -2.02 -11.84
N LYS A 36 1.07 -1.28 -12.42
CA LYS A 36 2.27 -0.81 -11.71
C LYS A 36 2.08 0.48 -10.91
N ILE A 37 1.18 1.37 -11.34
CA ILE A 37 1.06 2.73 -10.77
C ILE A 37 -0.38 3.01 -10.32
N ASN A 38 -1.35 2.91 -11.23
CA ASN A 38 -2.69 3.43 -10.95
C ASN A 38 -3.45 2.54 -9.96
N ALA A 39 -3.46 1.23 -10.16
CA ALA A 39 -4.10 0.26 -9.28
C ALA A 39 -3.57 0.36 -7.84
N PRO A 40 -2.25 0.33 -7.56
CA PRO A 40 -1.74 0.53 -6.21
C PRO A 40 -2.01 1.94 -5.68
N ALA A 41 -1.98 2.99 -6.50
CA ALA A 41 -2.35 4.34 -6.08
C ALA A 41 -3.82 4.48 -5.65
N ILE A 42 -4.74 3.74 -6.30
CA ILE A 42 -6.15 3.65 -5.92
C ILE A 42 -6.31 2.81 -4.64
N ALA A 43 -5.58 1.72 -4.53
CA ALA A 43 -5.70 0.77 -3.43
C ALA A 43 -5.07 1.27 -2.12
N TYR A 44 -3.96 2.01 -2.19
CA TYR A 44 -3.16 2.41 -1.04
C TYR A 44 -3.87 3.30 -0.01
N PRO A 45 -4.71 4.28 -0.40
CA PRO A 45 -5.47 5.08 0.56
C PRO A 45 -6.34 4.25 1.50
N TYR A 46 -6.89 3.13 1.03
CA TYR A 46 -7.69 2.22 1.85
C TYR A 46 -6.82 1.49 2.88
N LEU A 47 -5.67 0.94 2.46
CA LEU A 47 -4.71 0.32 3.38
C LEU A 47 -4.22 1.32 4.43
N ARG A 48 -3.81 2.52 3.99
CA ARG A 48 -3.37 3.61 4.86
C ARG A 48 -4.41 3.97 5.90
N SER A 49 -5.67 4.11 5.49
CA SER A 49 -6.78 4.41 6.41
C SER A 49 -7.04 3.26 7.37
N TYR A 50 -6.98 2.02 6.87
CA TYR A 50 -7.19 0.83 7.68
C TYR A 50 -6.13 0.68 8.78
N VAL A 51 -4.85 0.96 8.49
CA VAL A 51 -3.78 0.96 9.49
C VAL A 51 -4.06 1.96 10.61
N SER A 52 -4.39 3.20 10.28
CA SER A 52 -4.77 4.20 11.29
C SER A 52 -5.99 3.74 12.11
N PHE A 53 -6.99 3.15 11.44
CA PHE A 53 -8.21 2.66 12.06
C PHE A 53 -7.92 1.55 13.08
N ILE A 54 -7.14 0.53 12.74
CA ILE A 54 -6.85 -0.56 13.69
C ILE A 54 -5.99 -0.08 14.86
N CYS A 55 -5.06 0.86 14.66
CA CYS A 55 -4.27 1.43 15.74
C CYS A 55 -5.18 2.16 16.73
N LEU A 56 -6.03 3.05 16.23
CA LEU A 56 -6.99 3.78 17.05
C LEU A 56 -7.91 2.84 17.85
N ASN A 57 -8.48 1.83 17.18
CA ASN A 57 -9.38 0.87 17.83
C ASN A 57 -8.66 -0.10 18.78
N SER A 58 -7.33 -0.19 18.70
CA SER A 58 -6.50 -0.94 19.64
C SER A 58 -6.05 -0.10 20.84
N GLY A 59 -6.53 1.14 20.98
CA GLY A 59 -6.10 2.07 22.02
C GLY A 59 -4.69 2.63 21.81
N LEU A 60 -4.13 2.47 20.60
CA LEU A 60 -2.84 3.03 20.20
C LEU A 60 -3.03 4.38 19.52
N GLU A 61 -1.97 5.18 19.49
CA GLU A 61 -1.94 6.37 18.64
C GLU A 61 -2.07 5.94 17.16
N PRO A 62 -2.89 6.63 16.34
CA PRO A 62 -3.09 6.24 14.94
C PRO A 62 -1.77 6.28 14.15
N ALA A 63 -1.32 5.14 13.64
CA ALA A 63 -0.15 5.10 12.78
C ALA A 63 -0.50 5.62 11.37
N ILE A 64 0.04 6.78 11.02
CA ILE A 64 -0.15 7.38 9.69
C ILE A 64 0.95 6.90 8.76
N LEU A 65 0.60 6.01 7.81
CA LEU A 65 1.56 5.64 6.76
C LEU A 65 1.90 6.87 5.88
N PRO A 66 3.15 6.99 5.39
CA PRO A 66 3.57 8.09 4.52
C PRO A 66 2.85 8.03 3.18
N THR A 67 2.82 9.15 2.46
CA THR A 67 2.39 9.12 1.05
C THR A 67 3.43 8.40 0.21
N ILE A 68 2.97 7.56 -0.74
CA ILE A 68 3.84 6.88 -1.69
C ILE A 68 3.68 7.54 -3.06
N ASN A 69 4.81 7.92 -3.68
CA ASN A 69 4.83 8.29 -5.10
C ASN A 69 4.96 7.02 -5.93
N PHE A 70 3.83 6.50 -6.43
CA PHE A 70 3.81 5.26 -7.20
C PHE A 70 4.51 5.33 -8.56
N ILE A 71 4.71 6.54 -9.10
CA ILE A 71 5.51 6.72 -10.33
C ILE A 71 6.97 6.43 -10.02
N GLU A 72 7.51 7.03 -8.97
CA GLU A 72 8.90 6.81 -8.58
C GLU A 72 9.14 5.39 -8.09
N PHE A 73 8.22 4.88 -7.26
CA PHE A 73 8.23 3.49 -6.82
C PHE A 73 8.27 2.53 -8.02
N SER A 74 7.48 2.80 -9.06
CA SER A 74 7.48 1.97 -10.26
C SER A 74 8.80 2.03 -11.03
N LYS A 75 9.49 3.17 -11.03
CA LYS A 75 10.80 3.26 -11.69
C LYS A 75 11.84 2.44 -10.94
N GLU A 76 11.93 2.61 -9.62
CA GLU A 76 12.92 1.91 -8.79
C GLU A 76 12.76 0.38 -8.82
N ASN A 77 11.52 -0.10 -8.89
CA ASN A 77 11.23 -1.54 -8.74
C ASN A 77 10.96 -2.27 -10.06
N PHE A 78 10.78 -1.55 -11.18
CA PHE A 78 10.47 -2.17 -12.47
C PHE A 78 11.35 -1.65 -13.64
N SER A 79 12.40 -0.86 -13.38
CA SER A 79 13.34 -0.37 -14.42
C SER A 79 14.69 -1.09 -14.36
N GLU A 80 14.73 -2.39 -14.62
CA GLU A 80 15.94 -3.15 -14.98
C GLU A 80 15.60 -4.35 -15.90
N GLU A 81 14.89 -4.10 -17.01
CA GLU A 81 14.81 -5.06 -18.13
C GLU A 81 14.99 -4.30 -19.45
N ASN A 82 16.18 -3.74 -19.69
CA ASN A 82 16.70 -3.35 -21.01
C ASN A 82 18.17 -2.87 -20.85
N ASN A 83 19.09 -3.81 -20.67
CA ASN A 83 20.50 -3.69 -21.06
C ASN A 83 21.06 -5.08 -21.37
#